data_AF-A0A9K3HQ99-F1
#
_entry.id   AF-A0A9K3HQ99-F1
#
_cell.length_a   1.000
_cell.length_b   1.000
_cell.length_c   1.000
_cell.angle_alpha   90.00
_cell.angle_beta   90.00
_cell.angle_gamma   90.00
#
_symmetry.space_group_name_H-M   'P 1'
#
loop_
_entity.id
_entity.type
_entity.pdbx_description
1 polymer ?
#
loop_
_entity_poly.entity_id
_entity_poly.type
_entity_poly.pdbx_seq_one_letter_code
_entity_poly.pdbx_strand_id
1 'polypeptide(L)'
;MDSRCGKIRMNVEGDRLSSLPDDLILKTLSFIDTKHAIRTSVLSSRWRYIWTSTPRLDFSTRDFRTLAKFSKFVTGVLSIWPKE
;
A
#
# COMPACT_ATOMS: atom_id res chain seq x y z
N MET A 1 -36.87 30.00 -12.20
CA MET A 1 -37.16 28.68 -11.58
C MET A 1 -35.81 28.01 -11.41
N ASP A 2 -35.14 28.37 -10.33
CA ASP A 2 -33.71 28.17 -10.21
C ASP A 2 -33.49 26.81 -9.55
N SER A 3 -33.38 25.79 -10.39
CA SER A 3 -33.05 24.45 -9.94
C SER A 3 -31.58 24.42 -9.52
N ARG A 4 -31.30 24.84 -8.29
CA ARG A 4 -30.04 24.55 -7.62
C ARG A 4 -29.99 23.04 -7.41
N CYS A 5 -29.37 22.35 -8.37
CA CYS A 5 -28.83 21.02 -8.15
C CYS A 5 -27.95 21.10 -6.90
N GLY A 6 -28.47 20.59 -5.79
CA GLY A 6 -27.75 20.50 -4.54
C GLY A 6 -26.50 19.69 -4.80
N LYS A 7 -25.36 20.38 -4.90
CA LYS A 7 -24.05 19.74 -4.94
C LYS A 7 -23.94 18.96 -3.65
N ILE A 8 -24.15 17.64 -3.72
CA ILE A 8 -23.85 16.72 -2.62
C ILE A 8 -22.35 16.88 -2.39
N ARG A 9 -21.97 17.77 -1.47
CA ARG A 9 -20.63 17.76 -0.89
C ARG A 9 -20.63 16.49 -0.07
N MET A 10 -20.16 15.40 -0.66
CA MET A 10 -19.72 14.26 0.13
C MET A 10 -18.73 14.86 1.12
N ASN A 11 -19.13 14.96 2.38
CA ASN A 11 -18.20 15.20 3.45
C ASN A 11 -17.32 13.97 3.44
N VAL A 12 -16.22 14.03 2.67
CA VAL A 12 -15.16 13.05 2.74
C VAL A 12 -14.57 13.28 4.12
N GLU A 13 -15.18 12.68 5.14
CA GLU A 13 -14.44 12.29 6.32
C GLU A 13 -13.16 11.66 5.77
N GLY A 14 -12.03 12.33 5.98
CA GLY A 14 -10.77 12.02 5.30
C GLY A 14 -10.51 10.51 5.32
N ASP A 15 -9.99 9.98 4.21
CA ASP A 15 -9.70 8.56 4.03
C ASP A 15 -9.32 7.91 5.36
N ARG A 16 -10.21 7.08 5.92
CA ARG A 16 -10.07 6.54 7.28
C ARG A 16 -8.81 5.68 7.43
N LEU A 17 -8.23 5.22 6.31
CA LEU A 17 -6.94 4.54 6.29
C LEU A 17 -5.76 5.51 6.38
N SER A 18 -5.92 6.73 5.85
CA SER A 18 -4.93 7.82 5.96
C SER A 18 -4.86 8.41 7.38
N SER A 19 -5.94 8.33 8.15
CA SER A 19 -5.99 8.83 9.53
C SER A 19 -5.41 7.88 10.57
N LEU A 20 -5.08 6.64 10.17
CA LEU A 20 -4.41 5.69 11.05
C LEU A 20 -2.97 6.16 11.38
N PRO A 21 -2.49 5.95 12.61
CA PRO A 21 -1.08 6.09 12.96
C PRO A 21 -0.19 5.16 12.12
N ASP A 22 1.04 5.60 11.83
CA ASP A 22 1.99 4.83 11.01
C ASP A 22 2.27 3.45 11.59
N ASP A 23 2.33 3.33 12.91
CA ASP A 23 2.55 2.05 13.61
C ASP A 23 1.46 1.03 13.32
N LEU A 24 0.19 1.47 13.22
CA LEU A 24 -0.92 0.57 12.88
C LEU A 24 -0.90 0.19 11.41
N ILE A 25 -0.46 1.09 10.54
CA ILE A 25 -0.27 0.80 9.12
C ILE A 25 0.86 -0.23 8.97
N LEU A 26 2.02 0.01 9.58
CA LEU A 26 3.14 -0.93 9.61
C LEU A 26 2.74 -2.29 10.17
N LYS A 27 1.96 -2.30 11.26
CA LYS A 27 1.46 -3.54 11.86
C LYS A 27 0.48 -4.26 10.96
N THR A 28 -0.36 -3.55 10.21
CA THR A 28 -1.25 -4.17 9.22
C THR A 28 -0.45 -4.75 8.05
N LEU A 29 0.53 -4.00 7.55
CA LEU A 29 1.40 -4.41 6.46
C LEU A 29 2.29 -5.59 6.83
N SER A 30 2.66 -5.76 8.11
CA SER A 30 3.47 -6.89 8.57
C SER A 30 2.72 -8.22 8.64
N PHE A 31 1.38 -8.21 8.58
CA PHE A 31 0.55 -9.41 8.51
C PHE A 31 0.33 -9.92 7.08
N ILE A 32 0.75 -9.17 6.06
CA ILE A 32 0.56 -9.52 4.65
C ILE A 32 1.91 -9.59 3.94
N ASP A 33 1.97 -10.33 2.84
CA ASP A 33 3.19 -10.39 2.04
C ASP A 33 3.49 -9.04 1.35
N THR A 34 4.74 -8.87 0.92
CA THR A 34 5.21 -7.61 0.32
C THR A 34 4.44 -7.23 -0.95
N LYS A 35 3.97 -8.22 -1.72
CA LYS A 35 3.21 -7.98 -2.95
C LYS A 35 1.84 -7.40 -2.62
N HIS A 36 1.18 -7.91 -1.60
CA HIS A 36 -0.09 -7.42 -1.09
C HIS A 36 0.09 -6.08 -0.39
N ALA A 37 1.17 -5.88 0.38
CA ALA A 37 1.52 -4.60 0.98
C ALA A 37 1.62 -3.49 -0.07
N ILE A 38 2.37 -3.72 -1.16
CA ILE A 38 2.49 -2.78 -2.28
C ILE A 38 1.12 -2.52 -2.95
N ARG A 39 0.26 -3.54 -3.09
CA ARG A 39 -1.10 -3.34 -3.64
C ARG A 39 -1.97 -2.48 -2.74
N THR A 40 -1.94 -2.72 -1.42
CA THR A 40 -2.68 -1.92 -0.45
C THR A 40 -2.18 -0.48 -0.37
N SER A 41 -0.95 -0.23 -0.83
CA SER A 41 -0.36 1.11 -0.89
C SER A 41 -1.08 2.07 -1.84
N VAL A 42 -1.98 1.58 -2.70
CA VAL A 42 -2.81 2.41 -3.59
C VAL A 42 -4.00 3.02 -2.84
N LEU A 43 -4.40 2.45 -1.70
CA LEU A 43 -5.56 2.92 -0.93
C LEU A 43 -5.33 4.29 -0.28
N SER A 44 -4.08 4.65 0.00
CA SER A 44 -3.73 5.92 0.61
C SER A 44 -2.32 6.36 0.23
N SER A 45 -2.12 7.65 -0.05
CA SER A 45 -0.81 8.22 -0.38
C SER A 45 0.22 7.95 0.73
N ARG A 46 -0.22 7.90 1.99
CA ARG A 46 0.62 7.63 3.15
C ARG A 46 1.09 6.17 3.23
N TRP A 47 0.22 5.22 2.88
CA TRP A 47 0.56 3.79 2.84
C TRP A 47 1.64 3.47 1.80
N ARG A 48 1.68 4.23 0.68
CA ARG A 48 2.71 4.14 -0.36
C ARG A 48 4.13 4.35 0.16
N TYR A 49 4.32 5.17 1.19
CA TYR A 49 5.66 5.43 1.74
C TYR A 49 5.99 4.47 2.90
N ILE A 50 4.99 4.17 3.73
CA ILE A 50 5.18 3.37 4.95
C ILE A 50 5.65 1.94 4.66
N TRP A 51 5.16 1.30 3.59
CA TRP A 51 5.59 -0.07 3.29
C TRP A 51 7.10 -0.17 3.03
N THR A 52 7.76 0.91 2.60
CA THR A 52 9.23 0.93 2.41
C THR A 52 9.99 1.01 3.73
N SER A 53 9.35 1.50 4.78
CA SER A 53 9.89 1.60 6.14
C SER A 53 9.67 0.32 6.96
N THR A 54 9.07 -0.73 6.38
CA THR A 54 8.92 -2.00 7.08
C THR A 54 10.30 -2.66 7.27
N PRO A 55 10.64 -3.15 8.47
CA PRO A 55 11.88 -3.87 8.71
C PRO A 55 11.87 -5.29 8.15
N ARG A 56 10.72 -5.77 7.66
CA ARG A 56 10.54 -7.14 7.17
C ARG A 56 9.80 -7.17 5.85
N LEU A 57 10.47 -7.70 4.82
CA LEU A 57 9.87 -8.03 3.54
C LEU A 57 9.59 -9.54 3.52
N ASP A 58 8.34 -9.91 3.30
CA ASP A 58 7.93 -11.30 3.06
C ASP A 58 7.61 -11.52 1.57
N PHE A 59 8.24 -12.51 0.96
CA PHE A 59 8.12 -12.82 -0.46
C PHE A 59 7.64 -14.24 -0.66
N SER A 60 6.44 -14.38 -1.20
CA SER A 60 5.85 -15.67 -1.57
C SER A 60 5.97 -15.94 -3.07
N THR A 61 6.40 -17.14 -3.44
CA THR A 61 6.43 -17.61 -4.85
C THR A 61 5.07 -18.08 -5.35
N ARG A 62 4.10 -18.33 -4.46
CA ARG A 62 2.76 -18.89 -4.77
C ARG A 62 2.00 -18.05 -5.81
N ASP A 63 2.31 -16.78 -5.82
CA ASP A 63 1.65 -15.74 -6.57
C ASP A 63 2.25 -15.50 -7.98
N PHE A 64 3.24 -16.31 -8.37
CA PHE A 64 4.02 -16.17 -9.60
C PHE A 64 4.00 -17.45 -10.42
N ARG A 65 3.72 -17.31 -11.72
CA ARG A 65 3.70 -18.45 -12.67
C ARG A 65 5.08 -19.04 -12.93
N THR A 66 6.15 -18.26 -12.76
CA THR A 66 7.54 -18.68 -13.01
C THR A 66 8.49 -18.02 -12.03
N LEU A 67 9.61 -18.68 -11.72
CA LEU A 67 10.65 -18.14 -10.86
C LEU A 67 11.30 -16.88 -11.44
N ALA A 68 11.40 -16.77 -12.78
CA ALA A 68 11.91 -15.57 -13.44
C ALA A 68 11.03 -14.33 -13.17
N LYS A 69 9.71 -14.49 -13.17
CA LYS A 69 8.78 -13.39 -12.84
C LYS A 69 8.87 -13.00 -11.37
N PHE A 70 8.99 -13.99 -10.48
CA PHE A 70 9.23 -13.77 -9.06
C PHE A 70 10.54 -13.01 -8.82
N SER A 71 11.65 -13.49 -9.37
CA SER A 71 12.96 -12.86 -9.25
C SER A 71 12.94 -11.42 -9.76
N LYS A 72 12.33 -11.16 -10.94
CA LYS A 72 12.19 -9.80 -11.46
C LYS A 72 11.42 -8.88 -10.50
N PHE A 73 10.36 -9.40 -9.87
CA PHE A 73 9.61 -8.65 -8.86
C PHE A 73 10.46 -8.37 -7.61
N VAL A 74 11.09 -9.40 -7.03
CA VAL A 74 11.92 -9.25 -5.83
C VAL A 74 13.06 -8.26 -6.07
N THR A 75 13.77 -8.36 -7.19
CA THR A 75 14.84 -7.42 -7.53
C THR A 75 14.32 -5.99 -7.70
N GLY A 76 13.14 -5.83 -8.30
CA GLY A 76 12.48 -4.52 -8.40
C GLY A 76 12.15 -3.94 -7.02
N VAL A 77 11.58 -4.74 -6.12
CA VAL A 77 11.28 -4.30 -4.75
C VAL A 77 12.55 -3.95 -3.97
N LEU A 78 13.57 -4.81 -4.03
CA LEU A 78 14.85 -4.57 -3.35
C LEU A 78 15.64 -3.37 -3.90
N SER A 79 15.33 -2.92 -5.12
CA SER A 79 15.91 -1.69 -5.68
C SER A 79 15.27 -0.41 -5.14
N ILE A 80 14.03 -0.51 -4.64
CA ILE A 80 13.27 0.60 -4.07
C ILE A 80 13.43 0.64 -2.55
N TRP A 81 13.55 -0.52 -1.93
CA TRP A 81 13.72 -0.65 -0.49
C TRP A 81 15.07 -0.05 -0.07
N PRO A 82 15.07 0.93 0.86
CA PRO A 82 16.28 1.65 1.22
C PRO A 82 17.36 0.70 1.75
N LYS A 83 18.53 0.79 1.12
CA LYS A 83 19.77 0.19 1.60
C LYS A 83 20.27 1.12 2.70
N GLU A 84 20.12 0.73 3.97
CA GLU A 84 21.00 1.28 5.00
C GLU A 84 22.47 0.99 4.65
#